data_AF-A0A8B9LQH3-F1
#
_entry.id   AF-A0A8B9LQH3-F1
#
_cell.length_a   1.000
_cell.length_b   1.000
_cell.length_c   1.000
_cell.angle_alpha   90.00
_cell.angle_beta   90.00
_cell.angle_gamma   90.00
#
_symmetry.space_group_name_H-M   'P 1'
#
loop_
_entity.id
_entity.type
_entity.pdbx_description
1 polymer ?
#
loop_
_entity_poly.entity_id
_entity_poly.type
_entity_poly.pdbx_seq_one_letter_code
_entity_poly.pdbx_strand_id
1 'polypeptide(L)'
;MIWSFTHLAKHHILIKYAFISVLAAVHQHSRQMKDKLPALGRPGRHFQRVPHPGSCPHLPEDRHHHPSPQELRTGLNDYRPVALTPIVTKCFERLVQTHIKATINVTVDPHQYAYRKNRSTEDAISSVVHTALTHLEQKDSYVRMLFVDFTSAFNTMIPQTLINKLSSLGLSSSLCNWVLDFLTNRPQSVRIHNISSPTIILSTGSPQGCVLSPLLFTLLTYDCSPLHPGCHIVKFADDTAVVGCITNRDESSYRQEVEHLEGWCRENNLCINVKKTKEMIVDFRRGQHAHLPLHIGGSAVEVVDSYRYLGVHLSSNLTWSNNTSTLVRKAHQRLYFLRRLRRAGLGSAVLTSFYRCVVESVVCSSINVWHGSCSAADRKALQRVVKAAQRIVGVSFPSTMDIYTSRCRKRATCIRKDPTHPAHALFVPLPSGRRLRSIKCKTTRLRNSFIPEAVRLLNST
;
A
#
# COMPACT_ATOMS: atom_id res chain seq x y z
N MET A 1 -11.11 -40.70 -14.97
CA MET A 1 -11.66 -39.33 -15.03
C MET A 1 -11.76 -38.70 -13.63
N ILE A 2 -10.66 -38.78 -12.89
CA ILE A 2 -10.43 -38.19 -11.57
C ILE A 2 -8.96 -37.81 -11.65
N TRP A 3 -8.64 -36.51 -11.57
CA TRP A 3 -7.32 -35.89 -11.30
C TRP A 3 -7.33 -34.47 -11.89
N SER A 4 -7.84 -33.50 -11.14
CA SER A 4 -7.48 -32.07 -11.25
C SER A 4 -8.23 -31.26 -10.20
N PHE A 5 -7.85 -31.38 -8.91
CA PHE A 5 -8.25 -30.36 -7.90
C PHE A 5 -7.30 -30.29 -6.69
N THR A 6 -6.17 -30.99 -6.72
CA THR A 6 -5.16 -31.01 -5.65
C THR A 6 -4.10 -29.91 -5.78
N HIS A 7 -4.01 -29.22 -6.92
CA HIS A 7 -2.94 -28.24 -7.16
C HIS A 7 -3.21 -26.85 -6.57
N LEU A 8 -4.47 -26.39 -6.49
CA LEU A 8 -4.80 -25.04 -6.04
C LEU A 8 -4.65 -24.82 -4.52
N ALA A 9 -4.77 -25.88 -3.71
CA ALA A 9 -4.70 -25.80 -2.25
C ALA A 9 -3.26 -25.82 -1.69
N LYS A 10 -2.29 -26.38 -2.44
CA LYS A 10 -0.86 -26.36 -2.06
C LYS A 10 -0.28 -24.93 -2.15
N HIS A 11 -0.72 -24.12 -3.12
CA HIS A 11 -0.18 -22.77 -3.34
C HIS A 11 -0.47 -21.78 -2.19
N HIS A 12 -1.65 -21.82 -1.56
CA HIS A 12 -1.96 -20.89 -0.46
C HIS A 12 -1.26 -21.24 0.87
N ILE A 13 -0.92 -22.52 1.08
CA ILE A 13 -0.13 -22.98 2.23
C ILE A 13 1.35 -22.65 2.00
N LEU A 14 1.87 -22.88 0.78
CA LEU A 14 3.25 -22.50 0.42
C LEU A 14 3.51 -20.99 0.54
N ILE A 15 2.53 -20.12 0.26
CA ILE A 15 2.72 -18.66 0.35
C ILE A 15 2.92 -18.19 1.81
N LYS A 16 2.22 -18.82 2.77
CA LYS A 16 2.45 -18.53 4.20
C LYS A 16 3.71 -19.21 4.72
N TYR A 17 3.99 -20.44 4.29
CA TYR A 17 5.23 -21.11 4.65
C TYR A 17 6.46 -20.42 4.08
N ALA A 18 6.44 -19.87 2.85
CA ALA A 18 7.57 -19.11 2.30
C ALA A 18 7.83 -17.82 3.09
N PHE A 19 6.78 -17.08 3.48
CA PHE A 19 6.94 -15.87 4.29
C PHE A 19 7.37 -16.20 5.73
N ILE A 20 6.84 -17.28 6.32
CA ILE A 20 7.23 -17.78 7.64
C ILE A 20 8.64 -18.39 7.62
N SER A 21 9.07 -19.05 6.54
CA SER A 21 10.41 -19.61 6.35
C SER A 21 11.44 -18.52 6.11
N VAL A 22 11.09 -17.44 5.39
CA VAL A 22 11.95 -16.25 5.29
C VAL A 22 12.04 -15.54 6.64
N LEU A 23 10.94 -15.38 7.37
CA LEU A 23 10.97 -14.84 8.73
C LEU A 23 11.72 -15.75 9.71
N ALA A 24 11.60 -17.08 9.59
CA ALA A 24 12.29 -18.05 10.43
C ALA A 24 13.79 -18.12 10.09
N ALA A 25 14.17 -18.07 8.82
CA ALA A 25 15.57 -17.98 8.38
C ALA A 25 16.21 -16.65 8.81
N VAL A 26 15.48 -15.53 8.68
CA VAL A 26 15.90 -14.22 9.19
C VAL A 26 16.00 -14.23 10.73
N HIS A 27 15.08 -14.90 11.42
CA HIS A 27 15.09 -15.01 12.89
C HIS A 27 16.19 -15.95 13.40
N GLN A 28 16.47 -17.05 12.69
CA GLN A 28 17.53 -18.01 13.00
C GLN A 28 18.92 -17.41 12.75
N HIS A 29 19.11 -16.69 11.64
CA HIS A 29 20.33 -15.92 11.40
C HIS A 29 20.49 -14.72 12.36
N SER A 30 19.39 -14.06 12.73
CA SER A 30 19.41 -12.96 13.72
C SER A 30 19.76 -13.45 15.14
N ARG A 31 19.30 -14.65 15.53
CA ARG A 31 19.69 -15.30 16.79
C ARG A 31 21.16 -15.71 16.77
N GLN A 32 21.63 -16.37 15.71
CA GLN A 32 23.05 -16.72 15.56
C GLN A 32 23.98 -15.49 15.58
N MET A 33 23.53 -14.32 15.12
CA MET A 33 24.30 -13.08 15.26
C MET A 33 24.24 -12.48 16.67
N LYS A 34 23.10 -12.52 17.37
CA LYS A 34 23.03 -12.07 18.78
C LYS A 34 24.03 -12.82 19.66
N ASP A 35 24.23 -14.10 19.38
CA ASP A 35 25.21 -14.95 20.09
C ASP A 35 26.67 -14.68 19.65
N LYS A 36 26.88 -14.10 18.46
CA LYS A 36 28.21 -13.75 17.91
C LYS A 36 28.61 -12.28 18.09
N LEU A 37 27.67 -11.38 18.41
CA LEU A 37 27.95 -9.97 18.65
C LEU A 37 28.95 -9.72 19.80
N PRO A 38 28.96 -10.49 20.91
CA PRO A 38 29.99 -10.34 21.95
C PRO A 38 31.40 -10.71 21.47
N ALA A 39 31.53 -11.57 20.46
CA ALA A 39 32.82 -11.98 19.89
C ALA A 39 33.40 -10.95 18.89
N LEU A 40 32.56 -10.07 18.33
CA LEU A 40 32.96 -8.93 17.49
C LEU A 40 33.37 -7.69 18.30
N GLY A 41 33.24 -7.73 19.64
CA GLY A 41 33.57 -6.63 20.56
C GLY A 41 35.02 -6.61 21.06
N ARG A 42 35.93 -7.46 20.56
CA ARG A 42 37.36 -7.40 20.90
C ARG A 42 38.14 -6.64 19.81
N PRO A 43 39.02 -5.68 20.16
CA PRO A 43 39.74 -4.87 19.19
C PRO A 43 40.82 -5.74 18.53
N GLY A 44 40.50 -6.30 17.37
CA GLY A 44 41.39 -7.22 16.66
C GLY A 44 41.12 -7.27 15.16
N ARG A 45 41.85 -6.43 14.41
CA ARG A 45 42.26 -6.60 13.00
C ARG A 45 41.21 -6.79 11.88
N HIS A 46 39.90 -6.66 12.10
CA HIS A 46 38.90 -6.61 11.01
C HIS A 46 38.11 -5.29 10.88
N PHE A 47 38.34 -4.33 11.78
CA PHE A 47 37.73 -3.00 11.77
C PHE A 47 38.80 -1.89 11.67
N GLN A 48 39.75 -2.03 10.75
CA GLN A 48 40.79 -1.01 10.50
C GLN A 48 40.71 -0.38 9.09
N ARG A 49 39.57 -0.50 8.43
CA ARG A 49 39.19 0.41 7.34
C ARG A 49 37.87 1.07 7.73
N VAL A 50 38.00 2.21 8.40
CA VAL A 50 36.93 3.22 8.38
C VAL A 50 36.64 3.48 6.89
N PRO A 51 35.42 3.27 6.38
CA PRO A 51 35.11 3.70 5.02
C PRO A 51 35.46 5.18 4.90
N HIS A 52 36.10 5.59 3.80
CA HIS A 52 36.27 7.03 3.53
C HIS A 52 34.91 7.72 3.70
N PRO A 53 34.87 8.94 4.26
CA PRO A 53 33.64 9.69 4.38
C PRO A 53 32.98 9.81 3.00
N GLY A 54 31.87 9.07 2.78
CA GLY A 54 31.15 9.03 1.51
C GLY A 54 31.08 7.67 0.79
N SER A 55 31.76 6.61 1.26
CA SER A 55 31.76 5.29 0.59
C SER A 55 30.89 4.24 1.31
N CYS A 56 30.10 3.48 0.56
CA CYS A 56 29.32 2.35 1.06
C CYS A 56 30.15 1.05 1.00
N PRO A 57 30.25 0.27 2.10
CA PRO A 57 30.94 -1.02 2.04
C PRO A 57 30.18 -2.01 1.14
N HIS A 58 30.78 -2.41 0.02
CA HIS A 58 30.22 -3.40 -0.90
C HIS A 58 30.46 -4.82 -0.40
N LEU A 59 29.39 -5.60 -0.28
CA LEU A 59 29.42 -7.05 -0.05
C LEU A 59 28.60 -7.73 -1.17
N PRO A 60 28.91 -8.97 -1.57
CA PRO A 60 28.19 -9.67 -2.64
C PRO A 60 26.67 -9.78 -2.34
N GLU A 61 25.83 -9.39 -3.30
CA GLU A 61 24.37 -9.53 -3.23
C GLU A 61 23.92 -10.81 -3.97
N ASP A 62 23.29 -11.74 -3.25
CA ASP A 62 22.61 -12.89 -3.86
C ASP A 62 21.17 -12.51 -4.23
N ARG A 63 20.79 -12.69 -5.50
CA ARG A 63 19.40 -12.55 -5.95
C ARG A 63 18.69 -13.90 -5.98
N HIS A 64 17.49 -13.92 -5.41
CA HIS A 64 16.53 -15.00 -5.62
C HIS A 64 15.33 -14.50 -6.42
N HIS A 65 14.88 -15.30 -7.38
CA HIS A 65 13.65 -15.02 -8.11
C HIS A 65 12.46 -15.53 -7.33
N HIS A 66 11.58 -14.61 -6.97
CA HIS A 66 10.33 -14.97 -6.31
C HIS A 66 9.14 -14.74 -7.23
N PRO A 67 8.18 -15.67 -7.24
CA PRO A 67 6.95 -15.49 -7.98
C PRO A 67 6.14 -14.27 -7.48
N SER A 68 5.77 -13.33 -8.37
CA SER A 68 4.79 -12.27 -8.09
C SER A 68 3.36 -12.81 -7.83
N PRO A 69 2.66 -12.40 -6.76
CA PRO A 69 1.38 -13.01 -6.42
C PRO A 69 0.21 -12.36 -7.17
N GLN A 70 -0.03 -12.72 -8.44
CA GLN A 70 -1.35 -12.73 -9.12
C GLN A 70 -1.20 -13.16 -10.61
N GLU A 71 -2.15 -13.98 -11.07
CA GLU A 71 -2.40 -14.45 -12.46
C GLU A 71 -1.58 -15.63 -13.02
N LEU A 72 -2.22 -16.40 -13.92
CA LEU A 72 -1.67 -17.56 -14.61
C LEU A 72 -0.58 -17.04 -15.56
N ARG A 73 0.67 -17.41 -15.30
CA ARG A 73 1.83 -16.77 -15.91
C ARG A 73 2.13 -17.29 -17.27
N THR A 74 2.42 -16.37 -18.18
CA THR A 74 2.74 -16.69 -19.57
C THR A 74 4.06 -16.06 -20.04
N GLY A 75 4.75 -15.23 -19.22
CA GLY A 75 6.00 -14.57 -19.62
C GLY A 75 7.03 -14.30 -18.52
N LEU A 76 8.28 -14.06 -18.93
CA LEU A 76 9.43 -13.75 -18.04
C LEU A 76 9.22 -12.48 -17.19
N ASN A 77 8.39 -11.54 -17.64
CA ASN A 77 8.06 -10.29 -16.94
C ASN A 77 7.20 -10.49 -15.67
N ASP A 78 6.70 -11.70 -15.42
CA ASP A 78 5.89 -12.02 -14.25
C ASP A 78 6.73 -12.34 -12.99
N TYR A 79 8.05 -12.40 -13.12
CA TYR A 79 8.98 -12.63 -12.00
C TYR A 79 9.46 -11.29 -11.43
N ARG A 80 9.35 -11.11 -10.10
CA ARG A 80 9.96 -9.97 -9.40
C ARG A 80 11.28 -10.43 -8.78
N PRO A 81 12.44 -9.94 -9.25
CA PRO A 81 13.71 -10.26 -8.61
C PRO A 81 13.77 -9.60 -7.23
N VAL A 82 14.19 -10.35 -6.21
CA VAL A 82 14.45 -9.79 -4.87
C VAL A 82 15.93 -9.89 -4.60
N ALA A 83 16.56 -8.74 -4.35
CA ALA A 83 17.93 -8.65 -3.88
C ALA A 83 17.92 -8.74 -2.34
N LEU A 84 18.64 -9.73 -1.80
CA LEU A 84 18.81 -9.85 -0.35
C LEU A 84 20.17 -9.28 0.02
N THR A 85 20.19 -8.04 0.52
CA THR A 85 21.42 -7.50 1.11
C THR A 85 21.86 -8.32 2.32
N PRO A 86 23.18 -8.47 2.53
CA PRO A 86 23.72 -9.09 3.73
C PRO A 86 23.19 -8.44 5.01
N ILE A 87 23.08 -9.20 6.09
CA ILE A 87 22.47 -8.73 7.35
C ILE A 87 23.21 -7.50 7.90
N VAL A 88 24.55 -7.47 7.79
CA VAL A 88 25.37 -6.32 8.21
C VAL A 88 24.97 -5.07 7.44
N THR A 89 24.84 -5.18 6.11
CA THR A 89 24.36 -4.09 5.24
C THR A 89 22.95 -3.66 5.64
N LYS A 90 22.03 -4.59 5.90
CA LYS A 90 20.67 -4.25 6.38
C LYS A 90 20.68 -3.48 7.69
N CYS A 91 21.55 -3.82 8.63
CA CYS A 91 21.71 -3.08 9.88
C CYS A 91 22.21 -1.66 9.61
N PHE A 92 23.20 -1.52 8.73
CA PHE A 92 23.73 -0.22 8.35
C PHE A 92 22.70 0.64 7.60
N GLU A 93 21.96 0.07 6.65
CA GLU A 93 20.85 0.72 5.95
C GLU A 93 19.80 1.26 6.94
N ARG A 94 19.51 0.55 8.05
CA ARG A 94 18.59 1.04 9.10
C ARG A 94 19.14 2.25 9.85
N LEU A 95 20.44 2.28 10.13
CA LEU A 95 21.09 3.43 10.76
C LEU A 95 21.03 4.64 9.83
N VAL A 96 21.41 4.47 8.56
CA VAL A 96 21.34 5.52 7.54
C VAL A 96 19.90 6.00 7.35
N GLN A 97 18.93 5.09 7.24
CA GLN A 97 17.51 5.42 7.12
C GLN A 97 17.02 6.26 8.30
N THR A 98 17.46 5.94 9.52
CA THR A 98 17.09 6.69 10.73
C THR A 98 17.69 8.08 10.69
N HIS A 99 18.95 8.21 10.28
CA HIS A 99 19.63 9.49 10.13
C HIS A 99 18.95 10.37 9.07
N ILE A 100 18.68 9.85 7.87
CA ILE A 100 17.97 10.59 6.81
C ILE A 100 16.61 11.10 7.30
N LYS A 101 15.84 10.27 8.03
CA LYS A 101 14.53 10.67 8.59
C LYS A 101 14.61 11.74 9.68
N ALA A 102 15.76 11.86 10.35
CA ALA A 102 16.01 12.91 11.34
C ALA A 102 16.46 14.21 10.67
N THR A 103 17.18 14.13 9.55
CA THR A 103 17.67 15.30 8.80
C THR A 103 16.60 15.91 7.90
N ILE A 104 15.91 15.09 7.10
CA ILE A 104 14.85 15.54 6.20
C ILE A 104 13.53 15.45 6.94
N ASN A 105 12.74 16.53 6.90
CA ASN A 105 11.35 16.45 7.35
C ASN A 105 10.53 15.57 6.41
N VAL A 106 10.49 14.25 6.65
CA VAL A 106 9.77 13.27 5.83
C VAL A 106 8.24 13.45 5.80
N THR A 107 7.71 14.56 6.35
CA THR A 107 6.33 15.01 6.13
C THR A 107 6.16 15.94 4.95
N VAL A 108 7.17 16.11 4.08
CA VAL A 108 7.11 17.03 2.91
C VAL A 108 5.86 16.78 2.07
N ASP A 109 5.49 15.52 1.89
CA ASP A 109 4.27 15.14 1.19
C ASP A 109 3.23 14.54 2.16
N PRO A 110 2.15 15.27 2.50
CA PRO A 110 1.09 14.75 3.35
C PRO A 110 0.27 13.62 2.69
N HIS A 111 0.27 13.51 1.36
CA HIS A 111 -0.54 12.55 0.59
C HIS A 111 0.23 11.32 0.10
N GLN A 112 1.51 11.18 0.46
CA GLN A 112 2.20 9.89 0.46
C GLN A 112 1.88 9.13 1.76
N TYR A 113 1.24 7.97 1.62
CA TYR A 113 0.80 7.15 2.75
C TYR A 113 1.68 5.92 2.99
N ALA A 114 2.40 5.42 1.98
CA ALA A 114 3.27 4.27 2.18
C ALA A 114 4.50 4.62 3.01
N TYR A 115 5.02 3.60 3.71
CA TYR A 115 6.27 3.66 4.48
C TYR A 115 6.34 4.74 5.56
N ARG A 116 5.20 5.34 5.92
CA ARG A 116 5.08 6.35 6.97
C ARG A 116 4.40 5.77 8.21
N LYS A 117 4.87 6.23 9.36
CA LYS A 117 4.26 5.88 10.65
C LYS A 117 2.82 6.40 10.69
N ASN A 118 1.92 5.63 11.27
CA ASN A 118 0.49 5.97 11.42
C ASN A 118 -0.25 6.26 10.10
N ARG A 119 0.27 5.80 8.96
CA ARG A 119 -0.43 5.79 7.66
C ARG A 119 -0.67 4.34 7.24
N SER A 120 -1.74 4.12 6.50
CA SER A 120 -2.18 2.81 6.05
C SER A 120 -2.86 2.90 4.69
N THR A 121 -3.06 1.76 4.04
CA THR A 121 -3.86 1.68 2.81
C THR A 121 -5.29 2.17 3.04
N GLU A 122 -5.87 1.93 4.22
CA GLU A 122 -7.19 2.44 4.60
C GLU A 122 -7.26 3.97 4.54
N ASP A 123 -6.19 4.67 4.92
CA ASP A 123 -6.18 6.14 4.89
C ASP A 123 -6.12 6.68 3.47
N ALA A 124 -5.28 6.08 2.62
CA ALA A 124 -5.17 6.46 1.21
C ALA A 124 -6.52 6.25 0.49
N ILE A 125 -7.14 5.09 0.68
CA ILE A 125 -8.46 4.81 0.09
C ILE A 125 -9.52 5.75 0.69
N SER A 126 -9.51 5.97 2.00
CA SER A 126 -10.45 6.89 2.66
C SER A 126 -10.29 8.32 2.15
N SER A 127 -9.08 8.76 1.84
CA SER A 127 -8.82 10.08 1.24
C SER A 127 -9.46 10.19 -0.14
N VAL A 128 -9.19 9.25 -1.04
CA VAL A 128 -9.78 9.20 -2.39
C VAL A 128 -11.31 9.20 -2.34
N VAL A 129 -11.89 8.31 -1.51
CA VAL A 129 -13.34 8.17 -1.37
C VAL A 129 -13.96 9.41 -0.72
N HIS A 130 -13.32 9.99 0.30
CA HIS A 130 -13.83 11.17 0.98
C HIS A 130 -13.80 12.41 0.09
N THR A 131 -12.70 12.64 -0.65
CA THR A 131 -12.60 13.71 -1.65
C THR A 131 -13.73 13.58 -2.67
N ALA A 132 -13.91 12.39 -3.25
CA ALA A 132 -14.93 12.15 -4.25
C ALA A 132 -16.35 12.37 -3.71
N LEU A 133 -16.69 11.76 -2.57
CA LEU A 133 -18.01 11.89 -1.96
C LEU A 133 -18.33 13.31 -1.54
N THR A 134 -17.33 14.06 -1.06
CA THR A 134 -17.51 15.47 -0.65
C THR A 134 -17.78 16.35 -1.86
N HIS A 135 -17.06 16.12 -2.98
CA HIS A 135 -17.29 16.87 -4.21
C HIS A 135 -18.68 16.61 -4.81
N LEU A 136 -19.12 15.35 -4.82
CA LEU A 136 -20.41 14.92 -5.35
C LEU A 136 -21.64 15.46 -4.59
N GLU A 137 -21.46 16.17 -3.48
CA GLU A 137 -22.52 16.90 -2.78
C GLU A 137 -22.89 18.23 -3.48
N GLN A 138 -22.08 18.65 -4.47
CA GLN A 138 -22.29 19.84 -5.27
C GLN A 138 -23.22 19.53 -6.46
N LYS A 139 -24.04 20.51 -6.87
CA LYS A 139 -24.88 20.37 -8.07
C LYS A 139 -24.01 20.37 -9.32
N ASP A 140 -24.46 19.66 -10.36
CA ASP A 140 -23.77 19.52 -11.66
C ASP A 140 -22.26 19.22 -11.53
N SER A 141 -21.93 18.29 -10.64
CA SER A 141 -20.57 17.82 -10.38
C SER A 141 -20.44 16.32 -10.64
N TYR A 142 -19.22 15.90 -10.97
CA TYR A 142 -18.82 14.50 -11.08
C TYR A 142 -17.32 14.37 -10.81
N VAL A 143 -16.83 13.13 -10.70
CA VAL A 143 -15.43 12.85 -10.35
C VAL A 143 -14.82 11.89 -11.35
N ARG A 144 -13.60 12.17 -11.80
CA ARG A 144 -12.76 11.22 -12.56
C ARG A 144 -11.59 10.78 -11.67
N MET A 145 -11.33 9.47 -11.63
CA MET A 145 -10.24 8.87 -10.85
C MET A 145 -9.32 8.12 -11.80
N LEU A 146 -8.08 8.57 -11.92
CA LEU A 146 -7.03 7.85 -12.65
C LEU A 146 -6.22 7.02 -11.66
N PHE A 147 -6.18 5.71 -11.85
CA PHE A 147 -5.31 4.80 -11.11
C PHE A 147 -4.10 4.48 -11.97
N VAL A 148 -2.98 5.13 -11.67
CA VAL A 148 -1.73 5.05 -12.43
C VAL A 148 -0.97 3.80 -12.03
N ASP A 149 -0.57 3.02 -13.04
CA ASP A 149 0.35 1.89 -12.90
C ASP A 149 1.67 2.26 -13.58
N PHE A 150 2.78 2.16 -12.87
CA PHE A 150 4.11 2.42 -13.42
C PHE A 150 4.76 1.13 -13.90
N THR A 151 5.46 1.22 -15.03
CA THR A 151 6.30 0.13 -15.52
C THR A 151 7.53 0.03 -14.63
N SER A 152 7.49 -0.90 -13.67
CA SER A 152 8.65 -1.27 -12.86
C SER A 152 9.30 -0.09 -12.09
N ALA A 153 8.50 0.75 -11.43
CA ALA A 153 8.90 2.02 -10.82
C ALA A 153 10.23 2.01 -10.04
N PHE A 154 10.45 1.00 -9.18
CA PHE A 154 11.69 0.92 -8.39
C PHE A 154 12.94 0.66 -9.25
N ASN A 155 12.82 0.00 -10.40
CA ASN A 155 13.95 -0.30 -11.27
C ASN A 155 14.28 0.85 -12.24
N THR A 156 13.36 1.79 -12.45
CA THR A 156 13.55 2.91 -13.39
C THR A 156 14.14 4.17 -12.74
N MET A 157 14.20 4.23 -11.40
CA MET A 157 14.76 5.37 -10.68
C MET A 157 16.20 5.67 -11.12
N ILE A 158 16.47 6.87 -11.64
CA ILE A 158 17.83 7.32 -11.96
C ILE A 158 18.49 7.84 -10.68
N PRO A 159 19.63 7.27 -10.23
CA PRO A 159 20.29 7.70 -9.00
C PRO A 159 20.63 9.19 -8.98
N GLN A 160 21.13 9.74 -10.07
CA GLN A 160 21.49 11.17 -10.15
C GLN A 160 20.29 12.09 -9.91
N THR A 161 19.14 11.79 -10.50
CA THR A 161 17.90 12.55 -10.29
C THR A 161 17.49 12.53 -8.82
N LEU A 162 17.57 11.36 -8.17
CA LEU A 162 17.29 11.25 -6.74
C LEU A 162 18.27 12.08 -5.92
N ILE A 163 19.58 12.03 -6.21
CA ILE A 163 20.58 12.80 -5.45
C ILE A 163 20.34 14.30 -5.52
N ASN A 164 19.99 14.82 -6.69
CA ASN A 164 19.65 16.24 -6.85
C ASN A 164 18.49 16.64 -5.92
N LYS A 165 17.46 15.79 -5.83
CA LYS A 165 16.32 15.99 -4.91
C LYS A 165 16.69 15.85 -3.44
N LEU A 166 17.55 14.90 -3.09
CA LEU A 166 18.03 14.74 -1.71
C LEU A 166 18.84 15.97 -1.27
N SER A 167 19.66 16.50 -2.17
CA SER A 167 20.42 17.73 -1.93
C SER A 167 19.50 18.93 -1.73
N SER A 168 18.45 19.10 -2.56
CA SER A 168 17.48 20.19 -2.39
C SER A 168 16.66 20.08 -1.12
N LEU A 169 16.48 18.86 -0.60
CA LEU A 169 15.84 18.58 0.69
C LEU A 169 16.79 18.80 1.90
N GLY A 170 18.04 19.23 1.67
CA GLY A 170 18.99 19.59 2.72
C GLY A 170 19.86 18.43 3.22
N LEU A 171 19.93 17.31 2.48
CA LEU A 171 20.85 16.22 2.82
C LEU A 171 22.29 16.62 2.47
N SER A 172 23.25 16.30 3.35
CA SER A 172 24.65 16.67 3.14
C SER A 172 25.28 15.97 1.93
N SER A 173 26.24 16.63 1.26
CA SER A 173 26.92 16.06 0.10
C SER A 173 27.55 14.69 0.38
N SER A 174 28.11 14.49 1.57
CA SER A 174 28.69 13.19 1.97
C SER A 174 27.65 12.08 2.02
N LEU A 175 26.45 12.37 2.50
CA LEU A 175 25.37 11.39 2.60
C LEU A 175 24.70 11.15 1.24
N CYS A 176 24.56 12.21 0.42
CA CYS A 176 24.18 12.10 -0.97
C CYS A 176 25.13 11.19 -1.77
N ASN A 177 26.45 11.39 -1.62
CA ASN A 177 27.46 10.54 -2.26
C ASN A 177 27.38 9.10 -1.78
N TRP A 178 27.14 8.88 -0.48
CA TRP A 178 26.93 7.54 0.05
C TRP A 178 25.69 6.86 -0.56
N VAL A 179 24.57 7.59 -0.72
CA VAL A 179 23.37 7.07 -1.38
C VAL A 179 23.64 6.78 -2.86
N LEU A 180 24.40 7.64 -3.55
CA LEU A 180 24.79 7.42 -4.94
C LEU A 180 25.60 6.14 -5.11
N ASP A 181 26.60 5.95 -4.25
CA ASP A 181 27.45 4.77 -4.21
C ASP A 181 26.65 3.50 -3.85
N PHE A 182 25.70 3.61 -2.91
CA PHE A 182 24.74 2.54 -2.61
C PHE A 182 23.85 2.18 -3.82
N LEU A 183 23.60 3.12 -4.72
CA LEU A 183 22.70 2.94 -5.87
C LEU A 183 23.38 2.55 -7.18
N THR A 184 24.68 2.78 -7.31
CA THR A 184 25.44 2.61 -8.55
C THR A 184 26.46 1.47 -8.44
N ASN A 185 26.99 1.02 -9.58
CA ASN A 185 28.04 0.01 -9.67
C ASN A 185 27.76 -1.26 -8.85
N ARG A 186 26.50 -1.73 -8.85
CA ARG A 186 26.11 -2.94 -8.13
C ARG A 186 26.21 -4.16 -9.05
N PRO A 187 27.26 -4.99 -8.92
CA PRO A 187 27.32 -6.27 -9.62
C PRO A 187 26.27 -7.21 -9.03
N GLN A 188 25.49 -7.82 -9.91
CA GLN A 188 24.42 -8.74 -9.53
C GLN A 188 24.44 -9.96 -10.44
N SER A 189 24.23 -11.13 -9.84
CA SER A 189 24.03 -12.38 -10.55
C SER A 189 22.85 -13.14 -9.94
N VAL A 190 22.27 -14.04 -10.70
CA VAL A 190 21.20 -14.93 -10.24
C VAL A 190 21.81 -16.31 -10.06
N ARG A 191 21.65 -16.89 -8.86
CA ARG A 191 22.08 -18.25 -8.55
C ARG A 191 20.88 -19.16 -8.33
N ILE A 192 20.82 -20.24 -9.10
CA ILE A 192 19.81 -21.31 -8.97
C ILE A 192 20.57 -22.61 -8.72
N HIS A 193 20.45 -23.15 -7.50
CA HIS A 193 21.27 -24.26 -7.01
C HIS A 193 22.77 -23.97 -7.15
N ASN A 194 23.49 -24.75 -7.97
CA ASN A 194 24.93 -24.62 -8.20
C ASN A 194 25.26 -23.87 -9.50
N ILE A 195 24.26 -23.31 -10.19
CA ILE A 195 24.43 -22.58 -11.44
C ILE A 195 24.24 -21.09 -11.17
N SER A 196 25.22 -20.28 -11.60
CA SER A 196 25.18 -18.82 -11.52
C SER A 196 25.11 -18.20 -12.91
N SER A 197 24.33 -17.13 -13.04
CA SER A 197 24.34 -16.31 -14.25
C SER A 197 25.64 -15.51 -14.37
N PRO A 198 25.94 -14.98 -15.57
CA PRO A 198 26.87 -13.87 -15.70
C PRO A 198 26.48 -12.70 -14.78
N THR A 199 27.47 -11.95 -14.34
CA THR A 199 27.29 -10.73 -13.55
C THR A 199 26.85 -9.59 -14.46
N ILE A 200 25.79 -8.91 -14.07
CA ILE A 200 25.36 -7.63 -14.66
C ILE A 200 25.61 -6.51 -13.66
N ILE A 201 25.97 -5.33 -14.14
CA ILE A 201 26.09 -4.14 -13.30
C ILE A 201 24.85 -3.28 -13.53
N LEU A 202 24.09 -3.01 -12.47
CA LEU A 202 22.97 -2.09 -12.54
C LEU A 202 23.39 -0.68 -12.15
N SER A 203 23.11 0.28 -13.03
CA SER A 203 23.30 1.71 -12.83
C SER A 203 21.99 2.48 -12.58
N THR A 204 20.84 1.78 -12.64
CA THR A 204 19.51 2.34 -12.37
C THR A 204 18.77 1.52 -11.32
N GLY A 205 17.79 2.18 -10.71
CA GLY A 205 16.85 1.58 -9.78
C GLY A 205 17.37 1.46 -8.35
N SER A 206 16.48 1.02 -7.48
CA SER A 206 16.80 0.59 -6.11
C SER A 206 16.51 -0.91 -5.97
N PRO A 207 17.35 -1.70 -5.30
CA PRO A 207 17.21 -3.14 -5.29
C PRO A 207 15.96 -3.50 -4.49
N GLN A 208 15.07 -4.28 -5.09
CA GLN A 208 13.87 -4.72 -4.41
C GLN A 208 14.23 -5.66 -3.27
N GLY A 209 13.89 -5.29 -2.02
CA GLY A 209 14.24 -6.08 -0.82
C GLY A 209 15.25 -5.39 0.11
N CYS A 210 15.85 -4.28 -0.32
CA CYS A 210 16.67 -3.43 0.54
C CYS A 210 15.80 -2.64 1.54
N VAL A 211 16.39 -2.33 2.69
CA VAL A 211 15.73 -1.58 3.77
C VAL A 211 15.55 -0.12 3.37
N LEU A 212 16.52 0.44 2.64
CA LEU A 212 16.54 1.86 2.31
C LEU A 212 15.65 2.23 1.11
N SER A 213 15.47 1.31 0.15
CA SER A 213 14.74 1.55 -1.10
C SER A 213 13.34 2.17 -0.95
N PRO A 214 12.49 1.72 -0.01
CA PRO A 214 11.18 2.32 0.20
C PRO A 214 11.25 3.81 0.55
N LEU A 215 12.21 4.20 1.39
CA LEU A 215 12.39 5.61 1.76
C LEU A 215 12.86 6.43 0.57
N LEU A 216 13.84 5.92 -0.19
CA LEU A 216 14.37 6.63 -1.36
C LEU A 216 13.30 6.86 -2.42
N PHE A 217 12.41 5.89 -2.64
CA PHE A 217 11.29 6.06 -3.57
C PHE A 217 10.28 7.10 -3.07
N THR A 218 9.97 7.11 -1.76
CA THR A 218 9.17 8.18 -1.15
C THR A 218 9.81 9.55 -1.36
N LEU A 219 11.13 9.66 -1.22
CA LEU A 219 11.87 10.91 -1.40
C LEU A 219 12.08 11.29 -2.87
N LEU A 220 12.04 10.36 -3.81
CA LEU A 220 12.04 10.66 -5.25
C LEU A 220 10.73 11.34 -5.67
N THR A 221 9.62 10.83 -5.14
CA THR A 221 8.26 11.17 -5.55
C THR A 221 7.62 12.28 -4.72
N TYR A 222 8.37 12.91 -3.79
CA TYR A 222 7.82 13.83 -2.80
C TYR A 222 7.15 15.08 -3.40
N ASP A 223 7.68 15.56 -4.52
CA ASP A 223 7.26 16.75 -5.27
C ASP A 223 6.25 16.43 -6.37
N CYS A 224 5.80 15.18 -6.50
CA CYS A 224 4.63 14.82 -7.29
C CYS A 224 3.37 15.30 -6.54
N SER A 225 3.08 16.59 -6.66
CA SER A 225 1.95 17.30 -6.04
C SER A 225 0.96 17.80 -7.09
N PRO A 226 -0.34 17.93 -6.75
CA PRO A 226 -1.32 18.45 -7.70
C PRO A 226 -1.02 19.90 -8.08
N LEU A 227 -1.18 20.22 -9.37
CA LEU A 227 -1.09 21.57 -9.91
C LEU A 227 -2.38 22.36 -9.66
N HIS A 228 -3.54 21.70 -9.78
CA HIS A 228 -4.85 22.35 -9.68
C HIS A 228 -5.53 22.07 -8.34
N PRO A 229 -6.18 23.06 -7.70
CA PRO A 229 -6.92 22.86 -6.44
C PRO A 229 -8.08 21.85 -6.55
N GLY A 230 -8.64 21.67 -7.75
CA GLY A 230 -9.68 20.69 -8.04
C GLY A 230 -9.14 19.26 -8.26
N CYS A 231 -7.82 19.08 -8.19
CA CYS A 231 -7.18 17.79 -8.38
C CYS A 231 -6.44 17.36 -7.10
N HIS A 232 -6.43 16.06 -6.84
CA HIS A 232 -5.76 15.48 -5.70
C HIS A 232 -4.94 14.27 -6.12
N ILE A 233 -3.68 14.24 -5.73
CA ILE A 233 -2.78 13.11 -5.95
C ILE A 233 -2.59 12.36 -4.63
N VAL A 234 -2.95 11.08 -4.60
CA VAL A 234 -2.78 10.18 -3.45
C VAL A 234 -1.80 9.09 -3.83
N LYS A 235 -0.75 8.91 -3.03
CA LYS A 235 0.32 7.94 -3.30
C LYS A 235 0.41 6.91 -2.18
N PHE A 236 0.59 5.66 -2.57
CA PHE A 236 0.98 4.57 -1.68
C PHE A 236 2.10 3.77 -2.35
N ALA A 237 3.34 4.18 -2.09
CA ALA A 237 4.50 3.69 -2.82
C ALA A 237 4.33 4.03 -4.31
N ASP A 238 4.41 3.05 -5.20
CA ASP A 238 4.21 3.19 -6.64
C ASP A 238 2.73 3.32 -7.04
N ASP A 239 1.79 2.83 -6.24
CA ASP A 239 0.36 3.01 -6.51
C ASP A 239 -0.02 4.49 -6.37
N THR A 240 -0.38 5.15 -7.48
CA THR A 240 -0.79 6.56 -7.51
C THR A 240 -2.23 6.70 -8.01
N ALA A 241 -3.04 7.49 -7.31
CA ALA A 241 -4.38 7.86 -7.74
C ALA A 241 -4.48 9.38 -7.93
N VAL A 242 -4.98 9.82 -9.09
CA VAL A 242 -5.34 11.21 -9.36
C VAL A 242 -6.86 11.33 -9.31
N VAL A 243 -7.38 12.19 -8.45
CA VAL A 243 -8.82 12.45 -8.30
C VAL A 243 -9.11 13.85 -8.83
N GLY A 244 -9.79 13.94 -9.97
CA GLY A 244 -10.28 15.18 -10.54
C GLY A 244 -11.71 15.46 -10.13
N CYS A 245 -11.91 16.55 -9.38
CA CYS A 245 -13.20 17.07 -8.97
C CYS A 245 -13.71 18.03 -10.05
N ILE A 246 -14.71 17.59 -10.84
CA ILE A 246 -15.19 18.33 -12.01
C ILE A 246 -16.53 18.99 -11.71
N THR A 247 -16.65 20.25 -12.09
CA THR A 247 -17.86 21.07 -11.92
C THR A 247 -18.23 21.70 -13.26
N ASN A 248 -19.52 21.86 -13.55
CA ASN A 248 -20.02 22.50 -14.77
C ASN A 248 -19.45 21.89 -16.07
N ARG A 249 -19.09 20.60 -16.05
CA ARG A 249 -18.50 19.86 -17.18
C ARG A 249 -17.11 20.37 -17.62
N ASP A 250 -16.46 21.22 -16.85
CA ASP A 250 -15.11 21.70 -17.18
C ASP A 250 -14.05 20.69 -16.71
N GLU A 251 -13.54 19.89 -17.65
CA GLU A 251 -12.48 18.92 -17.41
C GLU A 251 -11.06 19.51 -17.55
N SER A 252 -10.92 20.80 -17.86
CA SER A 252 -9.64 21.40 -18.26
C SER A 252 -8.56 21.22 -17.19
N SER A 253 -8.90 21.50 -15.92
CA SER A 253 -7.97 21.32 -14.79
C SER A 253 -7.55 19.86 -14.62
N TYR A 254 -8.47 18.90 -14.81
CA TYR A 254 -8.14 17.48 -14.68
C TYR A 254 -7.24 16.99 -15.82
N ARG A 255 -7.50 17.45 -17.06
CA ARG A 255 -6.69 17.09 -18.23
C ARG A 255 -5.28 17.68 -18.15
N GLN A 256 -5.17 18.96 -17.78
CA GLN A 256 -3.89 19.62 -17.54
C GLN A 256 -3.11 18.95 -16.40
N GLU A 257 -3.80 18.50 -15.34
CA GLU A 257 -3.16 17.75 -14.26
C GLU A 257 -2.55 16.43 -14.74
N VAL A 258 -3.27 15.67 -15.57
CA VAL A 258 -2.77 14.40 -16.11
C VAL A 258 -1.59 14.63 -17.07
N GLU A 259 -1.65 15.68 -17.90
CA GLU A 259 -0.54 16.08 -18.77
C GLU A 259 0.69 16.51 -17.96
N HIS A 260 0.48 17.30 -16.90
CA HIS A 260 1.54 17.69 -15.98
C HIS A 260 2.16 16.48 -15.30
N LEU A 261 1.34 15.53 -14.83
CA LEU A 261 1.82 14.28 -14.25
C LEU A 261 2.65 13.48 -15.26
N GLU A 262 2.23 13.40 -16.52
CA GLU A 262 3.00 12.73 -17.57
C GLU A 262 4.36 13.40 -17.78
N GLY A 263 4.39 14.74 -17.81
CA GLY A 263 5.62 15.53 -17.87
C GLY A 263 6.56 15.27 -16.70
N TRP A 264 6.03 15.35 -15.48
CA TRP A 264 6.77 15.08 -14.25
C TRP A 264 7.31 13.64 -14.23
N CYS A 265 6.52 12.65 -14.67
CA CYS A 265 6.96 11.27 -14.76
C CYS A 265 8.15 11.13 -15.72
N ARG A 266 8.13 11.81 -16.86
CA ARG A 266 9.22 11.82 -17.84
C ARG A 266 10.52 12.38 -17.25
N GLU A 267 10.43 13.51 -16.55
CA GLU A 267 11.57 14.14 -15.87
C GLU A 267 12.18 13.26 -14.77
N ASN A 268 11.36 12.41 -14.15
CA ASN A 268 11.76 11.51 -13.08
C ASN A 268 12.06 10.07 -13.55
N ASN A 269 12.08 9.84 -14.87
CA ASN A 269 12.27 8.53 -15.49
C ASN A 269 11.31 7.45 -14.94
N LEU A 270 10.05 7.84 -14.74
CA LEU A 270 8.95 6.96 -14.42
C LEU A 270 8.09 6.79 -15.68
N CYS A 271 7.85 5.54 -16.07
CA CYS A 271 7.06 5.24 -17.26
C CYS A 271 5.65 4.79 -16.87
N ILE A 272 4.63 5.56 -17.25
CA ILE A 272 3.24 5.18 -17.05
C ILE A 272 2.90 4.01 -17.98
N ASN A 273 2.38 2.92 -17.43
CA ASN A 273 1.84 1.81 -18.20
C ASN A 273 0.38 2.11 -18.54
N VAL A 274 0.15 2.73 -19.70
CA VAL A 274 -1.21 3.14 -20.12
C VAL A 274 -2.18 1.94 -20.21
N LYS A 275 -1.70 0.74 -20.57
CA LYS A 275 -2.54 -0.46 -20.62
C LYS A 275 -3.01 -0.94 -19.25
N LYS A 276 -2.23 -0.73 -18.20
CA LYS A 276 -2.58 -1.11 -16.82
C LYS A 276 -3.19 0.03 -16.02
N THR A 277 -2.92 1.27 -16.43
CA THR A 277 -3.57 2.47 -15.91
C THR A 277 -5.05 2.43 -16.28
N LYS A 278 -5.91 2.69 -15.31
CA LYS A 278 -7.36 2.67 -15.50
C LYS A 278 -7.98 3.96 -15.01
N GLU A 279 -9.04 4.38 -15.68
CA GLU A 279 -9.85 5.50 -15.25
C GLU A 279 -11.21 5.01 -14.75
N MET A 280 -11.72 5.62 -13.68
CA MET A 280 -13.08 5.40 -13.22
C MET A 280 -13.80 6.75 -13.16
N ILE A 281 -14.98 6.81 -13.77
CA ILE A 281 -15.82 8.01 -13.77
C ILE A 281 -17.01 7.77 -12.85
N VAL A 282 -17.17 8.65 -11.85
CA VAL A 282 -18.28 8.65 -10.91
C VAL A 282 -19.17 9.85 -11.23
N ASP A 283 -20.21 9.61 -12.01
CA ASP A 283 -21.19 10.62 -12.42
C ASP A 283 -22.61 10.18 -12.03
N PHE A 284 -23.25 10.95 -11.13
CA PHE A 284 -24.63 10.71 -10.68
C PHE A 284 -25.62 11.72 -11.26
N ARG A 285 -25.20 12.57 -12.20
CA ARG A 285 -26.07 13.54 -12.85
C ARG A 285 -27.07 12.81 -13.74
N ARG A 286 -28.24 13.42 -13.94
CA ARG A 286 -29.29 12.86 -14.79
C ARG A 286 -28.98 13.16 -16.27
N GLY A 287 -29.30 12.23 -17.17
CA GLY A 287 -29.06 12.33 -18.62
C GLY A 287 -27.89 11.45 -19.09
N GLN A 288 -27.83 11.22 -20.41
CA GLN A 288 -26.65 10.59 -21.03
C GLN A 288 -25.57 11.64 -21.20
N HIS A 289 -24.46 11.49 -20.46
CA HIS A 289 -23.27 12.32 -20.61
C HIS A 289 -22.18 11.47 -21.23
N ALA A 290 -21.86 11.74 -22.51
CA ALA A 290 -20.68 11.15 -23.12
C ALA A 290 -19.44 11.85 -22.56
N HIS A 291 -18.58 11.10 -21.89
CA HIS A 291 -17.29 11.62 -21.41
C HIS A 291 -16.24 11.43 -22.49
N LEU A 292 -15.50 12.50 -22.79
CA LEU A 292 -14.39 12.41 -23.74
C LEU A 292 -13.27 11.53 -23.15
N PRO A 293 -12.67 10.64 -23.95
CA PRO A 293 -11.59 9.78 -23.49
C PRO A 293 -10.40 10.62 -23.01
N LEU A 294 -9.76 10.15 -21.93
CA LEU A 294 -8.48 10.66 -21.47
C LEU A 294 -7.36 9.97 -22.26
N HIS A 295 -6.38 10.73 -22.72
CA HIS A 295 -5.22 10.19 -23.44
C HIS A 295 -3.95 10.44 -22.63
N ILE A 296 -3.05 9.45 -22.63
CA ILE A 296 -1.70 9.55 -22.05
C ILE A 296 -0.73 9.00 -23.10
N GLY A 297 0.30 9.78 -23.47
CA GLY A 297 1.22 9.38 -24.54
C GLY A 297 0.53 9.02 -25.87
N GLY A 298 -0.55 9.74 -26.22
CA GLY A 298 -1.35 9.50 -27.43
C GLY A 298 -2.27 8.28 -27.40
N SER A 299 -2.27 7.49 -26.32
CA SER A 299 -3.13 6.31 -26.17
C SER A 299 -4.30 6.59 -25.23
N ALA A 300 -5.51 6.16 -25.60
CA ALA A 300 -6.69 6.30 -24.77
C ALA A 300 -6.60 5.41 -23.52
N VAL A 301 -6.89 5.97 -22.35
CA VAL A 301 -6.98 5.23 -21.08
C VAL A 301 -8.30 4.49 -21.02
N GLU A 302 -8.27 3.23 -20.60
CA GLU A 302 -9.48 2.42 -20.42
C GLU A 302 -10.30 2.92 -19.23
N VAL A 303 -11.58 3.22 -19.48
CA VAL A 303 -12.57 3.54 -18.45
C VAL A 303 -13.19 2.24 -17.93
N VAL A 304 -13.23 2.08 -16.61
CA VAL A 304 -13.74 0.88 -15.94
C VAL A 304 -14.81 1.20 -14.89
N ASP A 305 -15.79 0.32 -14.77
CA ASP A 305 -16.83 0.42 -13.73
C ASP A 305 -16.36 -0.04 -12.34
N SER A 306 -15.30 -0.85 -12.28
CA SER A 306 -14.73 -1.29 -11.01
C SER A 306 -13.23 -1.48 -11.12
N TYR A 307 -12.51 -1.03 -10.09
CA TYR A 307 -11.05 -1.13 -10.01
C TYR A 307 -10.61 -1.58 -8.62
N ARG A 308 -9.57 -2.43 -8.56
CA ARG A 308 -9.02 -2.91 -7.30
C ARG A 308 -7.87 -2.01 -6.84
N TYR A 309 -8.21 -0.96 -6.10
CA TYR A 309 -7.23 -0.03 -5.55
C TYR A 309 -6.80 -0.44 -4.14
N LEU A 310 -5.49 -0.61 -3.91
CA LEU A 310 -4.89 -0.95 -2.60
C LEU A 310 -5.56 -2.14 -1.90
N GLY A 311 -5.99 -3.12 -2.69
CA GLY A 311 -6.63 -4.35 -2.21
C GLY A 311 -8.15 -4.29 -2.03
N VAL A 312 -8.78 -3.14 -2.26
CA VAL A 312 -10.23 -2.92 -2.15
C VAL A 312 -10.84 -2.66 -3.53
N HIS A 313 -11.99 -3.26 -3.81
CA HIS A 313 -12.73 -2.97 -5.05
C HIS A 313 -13.56 -1.69 -4.89
N LEU A 314 -13.22 -0.67 -5.66
CA LEU A 314 -14.02 0.54 -5.86
C LEU A 314 -14.94 0.32 -7.07
N SER A 315 -16.11 0.96 -7.07
CA SER A 315 -17.08 0.88 -8.15
C SER A 315 -17.53 2.29 -8.56
N SER A 316 -17.80 2.53 -9.84
CA SER A 316 -18.26 3.81 -10.41
C SER A 316 -19.55 4.30 -9.75
N ASN A 317 -20.40 3.39 -9.29
CA ASN A 317 -21.62 3.69 -8.54
C ASN A 317 -21.42 3.88 -7.02
N LEU A 318 -20.16 3.80 -6.53
CA LEU A 318 -19.75 3.85 -5.12
C LEU A 318 -20.47 2.83 -4.21
N THR A 319 -20.92 1.72 -4.77
CA THR A 319 -21.41 0.56 -4.00
C THR A 319 -20.28 -0.39 -3.68
N TRP A 320 -20.43 -1.12 -2.57
CA TRP A 320 -19.40 -2.00 -2.02
C TRP A 320 -19.63 -3.48 -2.29
N SER A 321 -20.66 -3.84 -3.06
CA SER A 321 -21.08 -5.23 -3.27
C SER A 321 -20.04 -6.09 -4.00
N ASN A 322 -19.28 -5.51 -4.94
CA ASN A 322 -18.17 -6.22 -5.59
C ASN A 322 -17.03 -6.53 -4.59
N ASN A 323 -16.72 -5.57 -3.71
CA ASN A 323 -15.73 -5.75 -2.65
C ASN A 323 -16.18 -6.82 -1.65
N THR A 324 -17.40 -6.70 -1.10
CA THR A 324 -17.91 -7.62 -0.08
C THR A 324 -18.06 -9.04 -0.61
N SER A 325 -18.58 -9.23 -1.82
CA SER A 325 -18.68 -10.56 -2.45
C SER A 325 -17.30 -11.20 -2.63
N THR A 326 -16.29 -10.42 -3.03
CA THR A 326 -14.91 -10.88 -3.13
C THR A 326 -14.32 -11.27 -1.77
N LEU A 327 -14.54 -10.48 -0.72
CA LEU A 327 -14.09 -10.80 0.63
C LEU A 327 -14.78 -12.05 1.19
N VAL A 328 -16.10 -12.19 1.00
CA VAL A 328 -16.89 -13.35 1.41
C VAL A 328 -16.37 -14.62 0.72
N ARG A 329 -16.13 -14.58 -0.60
CA ARG A 329 -15.56 -15.71 -1.35
C ARG A 329 -14.20 -16.13 -0.79
N LYS A 330 -13.29 -15.17 -0.57
CA LYS A 330 -11.97 -15.43 0.03
C LYS A 330 -12.09 -16.00 1.45
N ALA A 331 -13.04 -15.52 2.24
CA ALA A 331 -13.25 -16.00 3.60
C ALA A 331 -13.81 -17.43 3.61
N HIS A 332 -14.72 -17.78 2.70
CA HIS A 332 -15.23 -19.15 2.57
C HIS A 332 -14.13 -20.16 2.21
N GLN A 333 -13.21 -19.80 1.32
CA GLN A 333 -12.02 -20.63 1.03
C GLN A 333 -11.20 -20.88 2.30
N ARG A 334 -11.10 -19.89 3.20
CA ARG A 334 -10.34 -20.00 4.45
C ARG A 334 -11.08 -20.78 5.54
N LEU A 335 -12.41 -20.71 5.55
CA LEU A 335 -13.24 -21.54 6.43
C LEU A 335 -13.06 -23.03 6.17
N TYR A 336 -12.75 -23.45 4.94
CA TYR A 336 -12.43 -24.84 4.65
C TYR A 336 -11.25 -25.36 5.49
N PHE A 337 -10.17 -24.58 5.57
CA PHE A 337 -9.02 -24.94 6.41
C PHE A 337 -9.37 -24.95 7.89
N LEU A 338 -10.17 -23.99 8.35
CA LEU A 338 -10.64 -23.98 9.74
C LEU A 338 -11.43 -25.25 10.09
N ARG A 339 -12.29 -25.74 9.18
CA ARG A 339 -12.99 -27.03 9.35
C ARG A 339 -12.04 -28.21 9.39
N ARG A 340 -11.00 -28.23 8.54
CA ARG A 340 -9.99 -29.30 8.55
C ARG A 340 -9.24 -29.35 9.87
N LEU A 341 -8.84 -28.20 10.40
CA LEU A 341 -8.18 -28.13 11.71
C LEU A 341 -9.11 -28.61 12.84
N ARG A 342 -10.40 -28.26 12.80
CA ARG A 342 -11.37 -28.78 13.76
C ARG A 342 -11.48 -30.31 13.69
N ARG A 343 -11.54 -30.89 12.49
CA ARG A 343 -11.59 -32.36 12.30
C ARG A 343 -10.32 -33.06 12.76
N ALA A 344 -9.17 -32.40 12.67
CA ALA A 344 -7.91 -32.90 13.18
C ALA A 344 -7.79 -32.82 14.72
N GLY A 345 -8.87 -32.47 15.43
CA GLY A 345 -8.91 -32.48 16.89
C GLY A 345 -8.26 -31.28 17.57
N LEU A 346 -7.94 -30.19 16.84
CA LEU A 346 -7.30 -29.02 17.44
C LEU A 346 -8.24 -28.31 18.44
N GLY A 347 -7.67 -27.88 19.57
CA GLY A 347 -8.37 -27.16 20.63
C GLY A 347 -8.93 -25.80 20.20
N SER A 348 -9.98 -25.34 20.89
CA SER A 348 -10.71 -24.10 20.59
C SER A 348 -9.82 -22.85 20.60
N ALA A 349 -8.81 -22.80 21.45
CA ALA A 349 -7.85 -21.70 21.50
C ALA A 349 -7.05 -21.56 20.19
N VAL A 350 -6.54 -22.67 19.66
CA VAL A 350 -5.77 -22.67 18.40
C VAL A 350 -6.68 -22.33 17.21
N LEU A 351 -7.90 -22.87 17.21
CA LEU A 351 -8.90 -22.57 16.19
C LEU A 351 -9.35 -21.10 16.22
N THR A 352 -9.47 -20.50 17.41
CA THR A 352 -9.76 -19.08 17.58
C THR A 352 -8.64 -18.21 17.02
N SER A 353 -7.39 -18.56 17.32
CA SER A 353 -6.21 -17.88 16.75
C SER A 353 -6.17 -18.02 15.23
N PHE A 354 -6.48 -19.20 14.69
CA PHE A 354 -6.57 -19.39 13.24
C PHE A 354 -7.69 -18.54 12.63
N TYR A 355 -8.87 -18.51 13.24
CA TYR A 355 -9.97 -17.67 12.78
C TYR A 355 -9.56 -16.20 12.72
N ARG A 356 -9.01 -15.65 13.80
CA ARG A 356 -8.58 -14.23 13.88
C ARG A 356 -7.52 -13.91 12.81
N CYS A 357 -6.47 -14.73 12.72
CA CYS A 357 -5.34 -14.48 11.83
C CYS A 357 -5.65 -14.75 10.35
N VAL A 358 -6.57 -15.67 10.05
CA VAL A 358 -6.80 -16.14 8.67
C VAL A 358 -8.16 -15.71 8.14
N VAL A 359 -9.25 -15.92 8.86
CA VAL A 359 -10.60 -15.64 8.34
C VAL A 359 -10.98 -14.19 8.60
N GLU A 360 -10.95 -13.76 9.86
CA GLU A 360 -11.32 -12.40 10.28
C GLU A 360 -10.43 -11.34 9.61
N SER A 361 -9.13 -11.62 9.49
CA SER A 361 -8.19 -10.71 8.83
C SER A 361 -8.57 -10.39 7.37
N VAL A 362 -9.24 -11.30 6.66
CA VAL A 362 -9.78 -11.00 5.32
C VAL A 362 -11.13 -10.32 5.38
N VAL A 363 -12.05 -10.82 6.22
CA VAL A 363 -13.40 -10.25 6.33
C VAL A 363 -13.33 -8.77 6.74
N CYS A 364 -12.38 -8.44 7.60
CA CYS A 364 -12.19 -7.10 8.14
C CYS A 364 -11.06 -6.33 7.45
N SER A 365 -10.59 -6.77 6.28
CA SER A 365 -9.59 -6.03 5.50
C SER A 365 -10.17 -4.70 5.04
N SER A 366 -9.51 -3.60 5.36
CA SER A 366 -9.94 -2.25 5.03
C SER A 366 -11.34 -1.86 5.53
N ILE A 367 -11.83 -2.50 6.62
CA ILE A 367 -13.24 -2.44 7.06
C ILE A 367 -13.73 -1.02 7.35
N ASN A 368 -12.83 -0.12 7.76
CA ASN A 368 -13.16 1.28 8.05
C ASN A 368 -13.68 2.04 6.82
N VAL A 369 -13.25 1.64 5.62
CA VAL A 369 -13.58 2.32 4.35
C VAL A 369 -15.00 2.00 3.90
N TRP A 370 -15.39 0.72 3.93
CA TRP A 370 -16.53 0.23 3.16
C TRP A 370 -17.72 -0.23 4.00
N HIS A 371 -17.52 -0.64 5.26
CA HIS A 371 -18.57 -1.33 6.04
C HIS A 371 -19.77 -0.43 6.39
N GLY A 372 -19.52 0.84 6.72
CA GLY A 372 -20.58 1.81 7.00
C GLY A 372 -21.50 2.05 5.79
N SER A 373 -20.93 2.01 4.58
CA SER A 373 -21.63 2.23 3.32
C SER A 373 -22.17 0.96 2.66
N CYS A 374 -22.02 -0.22 3.28
CA CYS A 374 -22.58 -1.47 2.75
C CYS A 374 -24.12 -1.49 2.74
N SER A 375 -24.70 -2.31 1.88
CA SER A 375 -26.11 -2.67 1.97
C SER A 375 -26.38 -3.59 3.18
N ALA A 376 -27.64 -3.72 3.58
CA ALA A 376 -28.03 -4.69 4.61
C ALA A 376 -27.73 -6.14 4.17
N ALA A 377 -27.90 -6.45 2.88
CA ALA A 377 -27.59 -7.75 2.30
C ALA A 377 -26.09 -8.07 2.39
N ASP A 378 -25.23 -7.09 2.06
CA ASP A 378 -23.77 -7.21 2.16
C ASP A 378 -23.32 -7.49 3.60
N ARG A 379 -23.84 -6.70 4.57
CA ARG A 379 -23.55 -6.91 6.00
C ARG A 379 -24.00 -8.29 6.47
N LYS A 380 -25.19 -8.73 6.06
CA LYS A 380 -25.71 -10.07 6.39
C LYS A 380 -24.82 -11.17 5.80
N ALA A 381 -24.32 -11.00 4.58
CA ALA A 381 -23.41 -11.97 3.95
C ALA A 381 -22.09 -12.11 4.73
N LEU A 382 -21.47 -11.00 5.13
CA LEU A 382 -20.25 -11.01 5.94
C LEU A 382 -20.51 -11.63 7.33
N GLN A 383 -21.61 -11.27 7.99
CA GLN A 383 -21.95 -11.82 9.29
C GLN A 383 -22.21 -13.34 9.23
N ARG A 384 -22.71 -13.88 8.11
CA ARG A 384 -22.85 -15.35 7.92
C ARG A 384 -21.51 -16.07 7.97
N VAL A 385 -20.42 -15.46 7.47
CA VAL A 385 -19.07 -16.03 7.55
C VAL A 385 -18.63 -16.13 9.01
N VAL A 386 -18.83 -15.06 9.80
CA VAL A 386 -18.51 -15.03 11.24
C VAL A 386 -19.31 -16.09 11.99
N LYS A 387 -20.64 -16.16 11.77
CA LYS A 387 -21.51 -17.18 12.37
C LYS A 387 -21.13 -18.61 11.97
N ALA A 388 -20.62 -18.82 10.76
CA ALA A 388 -20.13 -20.12 10.34
C ALA A 388 -18.84 -20.49 11.09
N ALA A 389 -17.90 -19.55 11.25
CA ALA A 389 -16.70 -19.77 12.04
C ALA A 389 -17.04 -20.08 13.51
N GLN A 390 -17.94 -19.31 14.14
CA GLN A 390 -18.38 -19.54 15.51
C GLN A 390 -18.85 -20.98 15.73
N ARG A 391 -19.69 -21.50 14.83
CA ARG A 391 -20.18 -22.89 14.88
C ARG A 391 -19.07 -23.93 14.72
N ILE A 392 -18.06 -23.65 13.90
CA ILE A 392 -16.93 -24.59 13.71
C ILE A 392 -16.03 -24.61 14.95
N VAL A 393 -15.78 -23.46 15.57
CA VAL A 393 -14.86 -23.33 16.71
C VAL A 393 -15.54 -23.67 18.04
N GLY A 394 -16.84 -23.43 18.16
CA GLY A 394 -17.60 -23.61 19.40
C GLY A 394 -17.46 -22.44 20.38
N VAL A 395 -17.14 -21.23 19.89
CA VAL A 395 -17.00 -20.02 20.72
C VAL A 395 -17.70 -18.84 20.06
N SER A 396 -18.06 -17.83 20.87
CA SER A 396 -18.62 -16.58 20.35
C SER A 396 -17.54 -15.67 19.77
N PHE A 397 -17.86 -15.00 18.66
CA PHE A 397 -17.00 -13.99 18.04
C PHE A 397 -17.76 -12.67 17.95
N PRO A 398 -17.07 -11.51 18.07
CA PRO A 398 -17.69 -10.21 17.85
C PRO A 398 -18.35 -10.12 16.47
N SER A 399 -19.45 -9.36 16.36
CA SER A 399 -20.08 -9.14 15.06
C SER A 399 -19.18 -8.27 14.17
N THR A 400 -19.41 -8.29 12.85
CA THR A 400 -18.67 -7.41 11.94
C THR A 400 -18.91 -5.93 12.27
N MET A 401 -20.08 -5.59 12.80
CA MET A 401 -20.43 -4.25 13.24
C MET A 401 -19.64 -3.82 14.49
N ASP A 402 -19.45 -4.73 15.46
CA ASP A 402 -18.66 -4.44 16.67
C ASP A 402 -17.19 -4.19 16.30
N ILE A 403 -16.65 -5.04 15.41
CA ILE A 403 -15.27 -4.90 14.92
C ILE A 403 -15.12 -3.58 14.15
N TYR A 404 -16.08 -3.26 13.26
CA TYR A 404 -16.10 -2.00 12.52
C TYR A 404 -16.12 -0.80 13.46
N THR A 405 -17.05 -0.76 14.41
CA THR A 405 -17.23 0.36 15.34
C THR A 405 -15.97 0.58 16.18
N SER A 406 -15.39 -0.50 16.72
CA SER A 406 -14.15 -0.45 17.49
C SER A 406 -12.96 0.06 16.67
N ARG A 407 -12.76 -0.46 15.45
CA ARG A 407 -11.67 -0.04 14.56
C ARG A 407 -11.84 1.39 14.06
N CYS A 408 -13.07 1.80 13.78
CA CYS A 408 -13.38 3.16 13.36
C CYS A 408 -13.00 4.17 14.45
N ARG A 409 -13.44 3.95 15.70
CA ARG A 409 -13.06 4.79 16.86
C ARG A 409 -11.55 4.83 17.08
N LYS A 410 -10.89 3.68 17.04
CA LYS A 410 -9.43 3.59 17.21
C LYS A 410 -8.70 4.39 16.14
N ARG A 411 -9.06 4.22 14.86
CA ARG A 411 -8.44 4.92 13.73
C ARG A 411 -8.68 6.43 13.83
N ALA A 412 -9.91 6.85 14.10
CA ALA A 412 -10.28 8.25 14.28
C ALA A 412 -9.48 8.92 15.41
N THR A 413 -9.30 8.21 16.53
CA THR A 413 -8.47 8.68 17.65
C THR A 413 -7.00 8.83 17.26
N CYS A 414 -6.46 7.90 16.47
CA CYS A 414 -5.09 8.01 15.94
C CYS A 414 -4.93 9.22 15.02
N ILE A 415 -5.87 9.45 14.09
CA ILE A 415 -5.85 10.60 13.18
C ILE A 415 -5.93 11.91 13.97
N ARG A 416 -6.84 12.00 14.95
CA ARG A 416 -6.98 13.20 15.80
C ARG A 416 -5.73 13.52 16.61
N LYS A 417 -4.95 12.52 17.00
CA LYS A 417 -3.69 12.71 17.75
C LYS A 417 -2.48 13.00 16.88
N ASP A 418 -2.60 12.89 15.56
CA ASP A 418 -1.50 13.05 14.61
C ASP A 418 -1.73 14.29 13.73
N PRO A 419 -1.18 15.47 14.07
CA PRO A 419 -1.37 16.69 13.29
C PRO A 419 -0.78 16.62 11.87
N THR A 420 0.12 15.67 11.62
CA THR A 420 0.72 15.47 10.29
C THR A 420 -0.18 14.65 9.37
N HIS A 421 -1.27 14.06 9.89
CA HIS A 421 -2.20 13.27 9.11
C HIS A 421 -3.06 14.18 8.23
N PRO A 422 -3.18 13.97 6.91
CA PRO A 422 -3.94 14.85 6.03
C PRO A 422 -5.42 14.98 6.46
N ALA A 423 -6.03 13.90 6.94
CA ALA A 423 -7.39 13.95 7.50
C ALA A 423 -7.51 14.59 8.90
N HIS A 424 -6.41 14.99 9.57
CA HIS A 424 -6.45 15.56 10.92
C HIS A 424 -7.37 16.78 11.01
N ALA A 425 -7.28 17.67 10.01
CA ALA A 425 -8.07 18.89 9.92
C ALA A 425 -9.59 18.63 9.80
N LEU A 426 -10.01 17.39 9.51
CA LEU A 426 -11.43 17.01 9.44
C LEU A 426 -12.02 16.66 10.82
N PHE A 427 -11.18 16.50 11.85
CA PHE A 427 -11.60 16.17 13.23
C PHE A 427 -11.49 17.39 14.15
N VAL A 428 -12.22 18.46 13.82
CA VAL A 428 -12.17 19.74 14.53
C VAL A 428 -12.96 19.69 15.84
N PRO A 429 -12.38 19.96 17.02
CA PRO A 429 -13.12 20.07 18.26
C PRO A 429 -14.00 21.34 18.31
N LEU A 430 -15.14 21.26 19.00
CA LEU A 430 -15.92 22.43 19.40
C LEU A 430 -15.21 23.20 20.54
N PRO A 431 -15.57 24.47 20.81
CA PRO A 431 -14.93 25.27 21.87
C PRO A 431 -14.91 24.59 23.25
N SER A 432 -15.90 23.75 23.56
CA SER A 432 -15.95 22.99 24.81
C SER A 432 -14.92 21.86 24.90
N GLY A 433 -14.24 21.50 23.81
CA GLY A 433 -13.28 20.39 23.71
C GLY A 433 -13.88 18.98 23.81
N ARG A 434 -15.17 18.86 24.21
CA ARG A 434 -15.82 17.56 24.47
C ARG A 434 -16.31 16.85 23.21
N ARG A 435 -16.71 17.60 22.19
CA ARG A 435 -17.30 17.07 20.96
C ARG A 435 -16.58 17.63 19.75
N LEU A 436 -16.59 16.87 18.66
CA LEU A 436 -16.14 17.28 17.34
C LEU A 436 -17.25 17.98 16.57
N ARG A 437 -16.88 18.91 15.70
CA ARG A 437 -17.77 19.58 14.76
C ARG A 437 -18.34 18.55 13.78
N SER A 438 -19.67 18.45 13.73
CA SER A 438 -20.35 17.56 12.79
C SER A 438 -20.09 17.98 11.35
N ILE A 439 -19.83 17.00 10.48
CA ILE A 439 -19.67 17.21 9.04
C ILE A 439 -21.06 17.24 8.39
N LYS A 440 -21.37 18.32 7.68
CA LYS A 440 -22.64 18.45 6.94
C LYS A 440 -22.63 17.46 5.77
N CYS A 441 -23.65 16.60 5.71
CA CYS A 441 -23.82 15.59 4.66
C CYS A 441 -25.26 15.66 4.13
N LYS A 442 -25.44 16.00 2.85
CA LYS A 442 -26.73 15.98 2.13
C LYS A 442 -27.08 14.55 1.69
N THR A 443 -26.10 13.75 1.27
CA THR A 443 -26.34 12.34 0.90
C THR A 443 -26.03 11.36 2.03
N THR A 444 -26.70 10.20 1.98
CA THR A 444 -26.40 9.05 2.84
C THR A 444 -25.04 8.42 2.51
N ARG A 445 -24.58 8.52 1.24
CA ARG A 445 -23.28 7.99 0.80
C ARG A 445 -22.13 8.68 1.54
N LEU A 446 -22.11 10.02 1.57
CA LEU A 446 -21.11 10.76 2.34
C LEU A 446 -21.30 10.53 3.85
N ARG A 447 -22.53 10.58 4.36
CA ARG A 447 -22.83 10.40 5.80
C ARG A 447 -22.32 9.07 6.37
N ASN A 448 -22.35 8.01 5.57
CA ASN A 448 -21.96 6.66 5.97
C ASN A 448 -20.49 6.34 5.64
N SER A 449 -19.78 7.26 4.97
CA SER A 449 -18.34 7.13 4.72
C SER A 449 -17.55 7.29 6.02
N PHE A 450 -16.28 6.86 5.98
CA PHE A 450 -15.43 6.76 7.17
C PHE A 450 -15.39 8.04 8.01
N ILE A 451 -15.10 9.21 7.42
CA ILE A 451 -14.84 10.43 8.19
C ILE A 451 -16.10 10.93 8.93
N PRO A 452 -17.27 11.13 8.28
CA PRO A 452 -18.47 11.56 9.00
C PRO A 452 -18.98 10.52 10.01
N GLU A 453 -18.89 9.22 9.71
CA GLU A 453 -19.22 8.17 10.69
C GLU A 453 -18.29 8.23 11.91
N ALA A 454 -16.98 8.34 11.69
CA ALA A 454 -15.99 8.44 12.75
C ALA A 454 -16.26 9.62 13.69
N VAL A 455 -16.57 10.80 13.13
CA VAL A 455 -16.95 11.99 13.90
C VAL A 455 -18.21 11.72 14.74
N ARG A 456 -19.25 11.10 14.15
CA ARG A 456 -20.47 10.74 14.90
C ARG A 456 -20.21 9.74 16.02
N LEU A 457 -19.40 8.70 15.74
CA LEU A 457 -19.06 7.69 16.74
C LEU A 457 -18.27 8.28 17.91
N LEU A 458 -17.35 9.21 17.66
CA LEU A 458 -16.61 9.91 18.72
C LEU A 458 -17.47 10.91 19.49
N ASN A 459 -18.51 11.47 18.88
CA ASN A 459 -19.47 12.35 19.54
C ASN A 459 -20.54 11.63 20.36
N SER A 460 -20.65 10.30 20.19
CA SER A 460 -21.63 9.44 20.89
C SER A 460 -21.06 8.76 22.14
N THR A 461 -19.76 8.92 22.38
CA THR A 461 -19.05 8.54 23.61
C THR A 461 -18.89 9.75 24.49
#